data_AF-H6RT84-F1
#
_entry.id   AF-H6RT84-F1
#
_cell.length_a   1.000
_cell.length_b   1.000
_cell.length_c   1.000
_cell.angle_alpha   90.00
_cell.angle_beta   90.00
_cell.angle_gamma   90.00
#
_symmetry.space_group_name_H-M   'P 1'
#
loop_
_entity.id
_entity.type
_entity.pdbx_description
1 polymer ?
#
loop_
_entity_poly.entity_id
_entity_poly.type
_entity_poly.pdbx_seq_one_letter_code
_entity_poly.pdbx_strand_id
1 'polypeptide(L)'
;MACRTAAQVGADGVLALAFPLHPPGRPEKSRAGELTAVALPLVVIQGERDALGAPADVAAVLTGRASASVYAVPGDHSLERNPDVVGAAAASWLSEVV
;
A
#
# COMPACT_ATOMS: atom_id res chain seq x y z
N MET A 1 -7.03 -9.12 6.65
CA MET A 1 -6.27 -8.10 5.89
C MET A 1 -4.83 -8.20 6.33
N ALA A 2 -3.89 -8.24 5.38
CA ALA A 2 -2.47 -8.48 5.64
C ALA A 2 -1.92 -7.62 6.78
N CYS A 3 -2.25 -6.32 6.82
CA CYS A 3 -1.78 -5.40 7.87
C CYS A 3 -2.09 -5.85 9.30
N ARG A 4 -3.23 -6.52 9.54
CA ARG A 4 -3.64 -6.98 10.87
C ARG A 4 -3.08 -8.34 11.25
N THR A 5 -2.75 -9.17 10.26
CA THR A 5 -2.39 -10.57 10.47
C THR A 5 -0.88 -10.82 10.33
N ALA A 6 -0.14 -9.92 9.68
CA ALA A 6 1.27 -10.12 9.32
C ALA A 6 2.15 -10.49 10.53
N ALA A 7 2.02 -9.77 11.64
CA ALA A 7 2.76 -10.09 12.86
C ALA A 7 2.38 -11.45 13.46
N GLN A 8 1.10 -11.82 13.41
CA GLN A 8 0.60 -13.08 13.98
C GLN A 8 1.07 -14.30 13.21
N VAL A 9 1.30 -14.15 11.90
CA VAL A 9 1.75 -15.24 11.02
C VAL A 9 3.28 -15.26 10.83
N GLY A 10 4.01 -14.34 11.48
CA GLY A 10 5.46 -14.24 11.36
C GLY A 10 5.93 -13.81 9.97
N ALA A 11 5.18 -12.92 9.29
CA ALA A 11 5.57 -12.39 8.00
C ALA A 11 6.76 -11.43 8.12
N ASP A 12 7.64 -11.41 7.11
CA ASP A 12 8.79 -10.50 7.04
C ASP A 12 8.40 -9.08 6.60
N GLY A 13 7.22 -8.92 5.99
CA GLY A 13 6.74 -7.63 5.52
C GLY A 13 5.30 -7.67 5.02
N VAL A 14 4.78 -6.50 4.65
CA VAL A 14 3.44 -6.31 4.10
C VAL A 14 3.53 -5.60 2.76
N LEU A 15 3.05 -6.25 1.70
CA LEU A 15 2.81 -5.63 0.41
C LEU A 15 1.31 -5.45 0.22
N ALA A 16 0.87 -4.20 0.09
CA ALA A 16 -0.51 -3.84 -0.16
C ALA A 16 -0.68 -3.30 -1.59
N LEU A 17 -1.55 -3.93 -2.36
CA LEU A 17 -1.95 -3.45 -3.68
C LEU A 17 -3.24 -2.64 -3.54
N ALA A 18 -3.26 -1.45 -4.12
CA ALA A 18 -4.41 -0.55 -4.14
C ALA A 18 -5.07 -0.42 -2.75
N PHE A 19 -4.32 0.03 -1.74
CA PHE A 19 -4.88 0.14 -0.38
C PHE A 19 -6.02 1.17 -0.36
N PRO A 20 -7.26 0.77 0.01
CA PRO A 20 -8.42 1.67 0.03
C PRO A 20 -8.36 2.55 1.28
N LEU A 21 -7.55 3.61 1.24
CA LEU A 21 -7.38 4.57 2.34
C LEU A 21 -8.73 5.12 2.79
N HIS A 22 -9.61 5.40 1.84
CA HIS A 22 -10.99 5.81 2.03
C HIS A 22 -11.94 4.72 1.49
N PRO A 23 -12.93 4.26 2.28
CA PRO A 23 -13.91 3.31 1.76
C PRO A 23 -14.74 3.93 0.62
N PRO A 24 -15.20 3.12 -0.36
CA PRO A 24 -16.06 3.60 -1.44
C PRO A 24 -17.29 4.35 -0.93
N GLY A 25 -17.52 5.55 -1.47
CA GLY A 25 -18.63 6.43 -1.07
C GLY A 25 -18.53 7.01 0.34
N ARG A 26 -17.38 6.87 1.02
CA ARG A 26 -17.14 7.38 2.38
C ARG A 26 -15.76 8.07 2.50
N PRO A 27 -15.49 9.16 1.75
CA PRO A 27 -14.21 9.85 1.77
C PRO A 27 -13.85 10.44 3.15
N GLU A 28 -14.84 10.68 4.01
CA GLU A 28 -14.64 11.18 5.37
C GLU A 28 -14.04 10.13 6.33
N LYS A 29 -14.15 8.85 6.00
CA LYS A 29 -13.60 7.76 6.81
C LYS A 29 -12.22 7.39 6.28
N SER A 30 -11.26 7.22 7.19
CA SER A 30 -9.90 6.80 6.83
C SER A 30 -9.54 5.46 7.48
N ARG A 31 -8.84 4.61 6.71
CA ARG A 31 -8.19 3.38 7.17
C ARG A 31 -6.70 3.58 7.47
N ALA A 32 -6.23 4.81 7.60
CA ALA A 32 -4.84 5.14 7.91
C ALA A 32 -4.28 4.34 9.10
N GLY A 33 -5.10 4.11 10.13
CA GLY A 33 -4.74 3.32 11.31
C GLY A 33 -4.30 1.88 10.99
N GLU A 34 -4.80 1.28 9.92
CA GLU A 34 -4.37 -0.06 9.48
C GLU A 34 -2.93 -0.04 8.96
N LEU A 35 -2.55 1.01 8.21
CA LEU A 35 -1.20 1.17 7.67
C LEU A 35 -0.21 1.56 8.77
N THR A 36 -0.59 2.49 9.65
CA THR A 36 0.31 2.97 10.71
C THR A 36 0.49 1.96 11.83
N ALA A 37 -0.42 1.00 12.00
CA ALA A 37 -0.28 -0.09 12.95
C ALA A 37 0.68 -1.21 12.50
N VAL A 38 1.05 -1.28 11.22
CA VAL A 38 2.03 -2.27 10.74
C VAL A 38 3.39 -1.98 11.39
N ALA A 39 3.99 -2.95 12.08
CA ALA A 39 5.32 -2.79 12.68
C ALA A 39 6.46 -3.36 11.80
N LEU A 40 6.10 -4.01 10.71
CA LEU A 40 6.98 -4.66 9.75
C LEU A 40 7.27 -3.73 8.56
N PRO A 41 8.30 -4.04 7.73
CA PRO A 41 8.45 -3.44 6.41
C PRO A 41 7.12 -3.42 5.65
N LEU A 42 6.76 -2.28 5.10
CA LEU A 42 5.49 -2.05 4.43
C LEU A 42 5.73 -1.37 3.08
N VAL A 43 5.11 -1.89 2.03
CA VAL A 43 4.95 -1.17 0.77
C VAL A 43 3.49 -1.08 0.38
N VAL A 44 3.10 0.08 -0.16
CA VAL A 44 1.82 0.23 -0.85
C VAL A 44 2.08 0.53 -2.32
N ILE A 45 1.62 -0.34 -3.21
CA ILE A 45 1.65 -0.09 -4.66
C ILE A 45 0.28 0.45 -5.03
N GLN A 46 0.26 1.68 -5.53
CA GLN A 46 -0.97 2.45 -5.65
C GLN A 46 -1.14 3.07 -7.04
N GLY A 47 -2.34 2.95 -7.60
CA GLY A 47 -2.69 3.56 -8.86
C GLY A 47 -2.66 5.08 -8.75
N GLU A 48 -2.02 5.75 -9.72
CA GLU A 48 -1.91 7.23 -9.76
C GLU A 48 -3.25 7.94 -9.65
N ARG A 49 -4.33 7.31 -10.13
CA ARG A 49 -5.70 7.86 -10.13
C ARG A 49 -6.64 7.08 -9.20
N ASP A 50 -6.12 6.38 -8.19
CA ASP A 50 -6.97 5.66 -7.24
C ASP A 50 -7.88 6.64 -6.46
N ALA A 51 -9.18 6.54 -6.72
CA ALA A 51 -10.21 7.35 -6.07
C ALA A 51 -10.42 6.99 -4.58
N LEU A 52 -9.89 5.85 -4.12
CA LEU A 52 -9.92 5.41 -2.73
C LEU A 52 -8.69 5.86 -1.94
N GLY A 53 -7.76 6.57 -2.57
CA GLY A 53 -6.58 7.16 -1.92
C GLY A 53 -5.44 7.28 -2.91
N ALA A 54 -5.16 8.52 -3.33
CA ALA A 54 -4.07 8.76 -4.27
C ALA A 54 -2.72 8.43 -3.60
N PRO A 55 -1.65 8.12 -4.37
CA PRO A 55 -0.35 7.79 -3.81
C PRO A 55 0.18 8.85 -2.83
N ALA A 56 -0.09 10.13 -3.09
CA ALA A 56 0.28 11.23 -2.21
C ALA A 56 -0.43 11.19 -0.84
N ASP A 57 -1.72 10.82 -0.81
CA ASP A 57 -2.49 10.70 0.44
C ASP A 57 -1.97 9.54 1.29
N VAL A 58 -1.67 8.41 0.63
CA VAL A 58 -1.07 7.24 1.28
C VAL A 58 0.33 7.56 1.81
N ALA A 59 1.15 8.25 1.03
CA ALA A 59 2.48 8.68 1.45
C ALA A 59 2.41 9.63 2.65
N ALA A 60 1.44 10.56 2.67
CA ALA A 60 1.22 11.47 3.79
C ALA A 60 0.95 10.70 5.10
N VAL A 61 0.10 9.65 5.05
CA VAL A 61 -0.18 8.75 6.19
C VAL A 61 1.07 8.04 6.70
N LEU A 62 2.01 7.72 5.80
CA LEU A 62 3.24 6.98 6.13
C LEU A 62 4.44 7.88 6.46
N THR A 63 4.26 9.21 6.46
CA THR A 63 5.33 10.17 6.76
C THR A 63 6.03 9.85 8.08
N GLY A 64 7.36 9.83 8.07
CA GLY A 64 8.19 9.57 9.26
C GLY A 64 8.39 8.09 9.60
N ARG A 65 7.82 7.17 8.81
CA ARG A 65 8.05 5.73 8.96
C ARG A 65 9.22 5.28 8.09
N ALA A 66 10.34 4.92 8.71
CA ALA A 66 11.57 4.53 8.01
C ALA A 66 11.40 3.28 7.14
N SER A 67 10.57 2.32 7.56
CA SER A 67 10.35 1.04 6.87
C SER A 67 9.01 1.01 6.11
N ALA A 68 8.59 2.13 5.55
CA ALA A 68 7.36 2.21 4.76
C ALA A 68 7.59 2.97 3.45
N SER A 69 7.12 2.43 2.33
CA SER A 69 7.23 3.04 1.01
C SER A 69 5.90 3.01 0.25
N VAL A 70 5.77 3.92 -0.72
CA VAL A 70 4.63 3.96 -1.64
C VAL A 70 5.17 4.03 -3.06
N TYR A 71 4.72 3.12 -3.93
CA TYR A 71 5.00 3.17 -5.37
C TYR A 71 3.74 3.60 -6.09
N ALA A 72 3.82 4.70 -6.85
CA ALA A 72 2.79 5.09 -7.78
C ALA A 72 2.95 4.30 -9.09
N VAL A 73 1.85 3.74 -9.61
CA VAL A 73 1.83 3.03 -10.89
C VAL A 73 0.71 3.54 -11.79
N PRO A 74 0.86 3.50 -13.13
CA PRO A 74 -0.19 3.96 -14.03
C PRO A 74 -1.47 3.13 -13.87
N GLY A 75 -2.57 3.77 -13.47
CA GLY A 75 -3.82 3.05 -13.23
C GLY A 75 -4.74 3.75 -12.25
N ASP A 76 -5.83 3.06 -11.93
CA ASP A 76 -6.75 3.37 -10.85
C ASP A 76 -6.71 2.23 -9.82
N HIS A 77 -7.71 2.16 -8.95
CA HIS A 77 -7.83 1.13 -7.91
C HIS A 77 -7.78 -0.32 -8.42
N SER A 78 -8.18 -0.56 -9.68
CA SER A 78 -8.21 -1.92 -10.24
C SER A 78 -6.83 -2.48 -10.54
N LEU A 79 -5.85 -1.62 -10.84
CA LEU A 79 -4.50 -1.99 -11.27
C LEU A 79 -4.43 -2.95 -12.49
N GLU A 80 -5.53 -3.12 -13.24
CA GLU A 80 -5.63 -4.14 -14.29
C GLU A 80 -4.89 -3.77 -15.59
N ARG A 81 -4.68 -2.47 -15.85
CA ARG A 81 -4.18 -2.00 -17.15
C ARG A 81 -2.70 -2.25 -17.38
N ASN A 82 -1.89 -2.28 -16.31
CA ASN A 82 -0.43 -2.40 -16.39
C ASN A 82 0.09 -3.40 -15.33
N PRO A 83 -0.34 -4.68 -15.38
CA PRO A 83 -0.01 -5.67 -14.35
C PRO A 83 1.50 -5.99 -14.31
N ASP A 84 2.20 -5.82 -15.43
CA ASP A 84 3.65 -5.93 -15.53
C ASP A 84 4.37 -4.87 -14.70
N VAL A 85 3.91 -3.62 -14.73
CA VAL A 85 4.46 -2.52 -13.92
C VAL A 85 4.22 -2.76 -12.43
N VAL A 86 3.01 -3.23 -12.07
CA VAL A 86 2.67 -3.60 -10.69
C VAL A 86 3.57 -4.74 -10.22
N GLY A 87 3.75 -5.78 -11.05
CA GLY A 87 4.62 -6.91 -10.77
C GLY A 87 6.09 -6.50 -10.60
N ALA A 88 6.59 -5.60 -11.44
CA ALA A 88 7.95 -5.08 -11.34
C ALA A 88 8.17 -4.29 -10.04
N ALA A 89 7.22 -3.43 -9.65
CA ALA A 89 7.28 -2.70 -8.39
C ALA A 89 7.26 -3.67 -7.18
N ALA A 90 6.40 -4.70 -7.23
CA ALA A 90 6.35 -5.73 -6.19
C ALA A 90 7.65 -6.52 -6.08
N ALA A 91 8.21 -6.96 -7.22
CA ALA A 91 9.46 -7.73 -7.27
C ALA A 91 10.65 -6.89 -6.77
N SER A 92 10.72 -5.61 -7.16
CA SER A 92 11.74 -4.69 -6.68
C SER A 92 11.73 -4.60 -5.16
N TRP A 93 10.56 -4.35 -4.56
CA TRP A 93 10.46 -4.23 -3.11
C TRP A 93 10.75 -5.55 -2.39
N LEU A 94 10.26 -6.68 -2.92
CA LEU A 94 10.55 -7.99 -2.34
C LEU A 94 12.06 -8.22 -2.24
N SER A 95 12.84 -7.84 -3.26
CA SER A 95 14.31 -7.98 -3.24
C SER A 95 15.04 -7.11 -2.19
N GLU A 96 14.36 -6.14 -1.58
CA GLU A 96 14.89 -5.31 -0.48
C GLU A 96 14.58 -5.90 0.91
N VAL A 97 13.56 -6.77 0.99
CA VAL A 97 13.04 -7.32 2.25
C VAL A 97 13.47 -8.77 2.49
N VAL A 98 13.77 -9.54 1.44
CA VAL A 98 14.28 -10.93 1.52
C VAL A 98 15.76 -11.05 1.18
#